data_AF-A0A3P2RBX2-F1
#
_entry.id   AF-A0A3P2RBX2-F1
#
_cell.length_a   1.000
_cell.length_b   1.000
_cell.length_c   1.000
_cell.angle_alpha   90.00
_cell.angle_beta   90.00
_cell.angle_gamma   90.00
#
_symmetry.space_group_name_H-M   'P 1'
#
loop_
_entity.id
_entity.type
_entity.pdbx_description
1 polymer ?
#
loop_
_entity_poly.entity_id
_entity_poly.type
_entity_poly.pdbx_seq_one_letter_code
_entity_poly.pdbx_strand_id
1 'polypeptide(L)'
;MNEPILITDMGEKITPDLLENIDKMNDEQLVELTRYSKLATNLLSKPEKELKKRLDARGEVAGMKYKDETRGIIPENDANKKAFMNKYGLDAFQIKTPKQLKDKFGSDIQSDLDKVVVYKHIKKVDWR
;
A
#
# COMPACT_ATOMS: atom_id res chain seq x y z
N MET A 1 -14.08 12.32 25.13
CA MET A 1 -14.08 11.69 23.79
C MET A 1 -14.26 10.21 24.01
N ASN A 2 -15.20 9.57 23.32
CA ASN A 2 -15.33 8.11 23.38
C ASN A 2 -14.41 7.53 22.30
N GLU A 3 -13.40 6.78 22.71
CA GLU A 3 -12.51 6.09 21.78
C GLU A 3 -13.32 5.02 21.03
N PRO A 4 -13.10 4.87 19.71
CA PRO A 4 -13.76 3.83 18.95
C PRO A 4 -13.28 2.46 19.43
N ILE A 5 -14.21 1.66 19.97
CA ILE A 5 -13.96 0.29 20.41
C ILE A 5 -14.41 -0.64 19.29
N LEU A 6 -13.52 -1.50 18.82
CA LEU A 6 -13.88 -2.61 17.95
C LEU A 6 -14.48 -3.72 18.81
N ILE A 7 -15.66 -4.22 18.47
CA ILE A 7 -16.32 -5.32 19.19
C ILE A 7 -16.37 -6.53 18.25
N THR A 8 -15.80 -7.66 18.68
CA THR A 8 -15.86 -8.92 17.94
C THR A 8 -17.27 -9.52 18.00
N ASP A 9 -17.56 -10.48 17.12
CA ASP A 9 -18.78 -11.29 17.16
C ASP A 9 -18.97 -12.08 18.47
N MET A 10 -17.89 -12.36 19.19
CA MET A 10 -17.90 -12.91 20.55
C MET A 10 -18.10 -11.86 21.66
N GLY A 11 -18.28 -10.58 21.31
CA GLY A 11 -18.50 -9.49 22.25
C GLY A 11 -17.23 -8.93 22.90
N GLU A 12 -16.05 -9.35 22.44
CA GLU A 12 -14.77 -8.89 22.98
C GLU A 12 -14.42 -7.51 22.44
N LYS A 13 -13.93 -6.64 23.33
CA LYS A 13 -13.48 -5.29 22.97
C LYS A 13 -12.02 -5.36 22.54
N ILE A 14 -11.72 -5.07 21.27
CA ILE A 14 -10.37 -4.83 20.80
C ILE A 14 -10.05 -3.36 21.06
N THR A 15 -9.20 -3.11 22.07
CA THR A 15 -8.64 -1.79 22.39
C THR A 15 -7.25 -1.64 21.76
N PRO A 16 -6.71 -0.41 21.64
CA PRO A 16 -5.34 -0.19 21.17
C PRO A 16 -4.29 -1.01 21.95
N ASP A 17 -4.47 -1.23 23.25
CA ASP A 17 -3.54 -1.99 24.12
C ASP A 17 -3.43 -3.48 23.73
N LEU A 18 -4.48 -4.04 23.11
CA LEU A 18 -4.47 -5.40 22.57
C LEU A 18 -3.55 -5.50 21.34
N LEU A 19 -3.42 -4.43 20.56
CA LEU A 19 -2.50 -4.37 19.41
C LEU A 19 -1.03 -4.32 19.84
N GLU A 20 -0.73 -3.90 21.06
CA GLU A 20 0.64 -3.87 21.59
C GLU A 20 1.14 -5.24 22.08
N ASN A 21 0.24 -6.22 22.21
CA ASN A 21 0.54 -7.57 22.72
C ASN A 21 0.25 -8.68 21.70
N ILE A 22 0.28 -8.37 20.39
CA ILE A 22 0.02 -9.32 19.29
C ILE A 22 0.88 -10.59 19.43
N ASP A 23 2.14 -10.45 19.85
CA ASP A 23 3.08 -11.57 19.99
C ASP A 23 2.68 -12.58 21.09
N LYS A 24 1.74 -12.21 21.98
CA LYS A 24 1.22 -13.07 23.06
C LYS A 24 -0.13 -13.71 22.72
N MET A 25 -0.72 -13.38 21.57
CA MET A 25 -1.98 -13.96 21.13
C MET A 25 -1.77 -15.41 20.70
N ASN A 26 -2.75 -16.26 20.95
CA ASN A 26 -2.77 -17.60 20.37
C ASN A 26 -3.17 -17.53 18.88
N ASP A 27 -3.01 -18.65 18.17
CA ASP A 27 -3.28 -18.72 16.72
C ASP A 27 -4.72 -18.32 16.35
N GLU A 28 -5.71 -18.73 17.14
CA GLU A 28 -7.13 -18.41 16.90
C GLU A 28 -7.41 -16.91 17.04
N GLN A 29 -6.89 -16.30 18.11
CA GLN A 29 -6.99 -14.86 18.37
C GLN A 29 -6.32 -14.05 17.26
N LEU A 30 -5.15 -14.47 16.81
CA LEU A 30 -4.41 -13.79 15.74
C LEU A 30 -5.14 -13.86 14.40
N VAL A 31 -5.73 -15.02 14.08
CA VAL A 31 -6.51 -15.22 12.85
C VAL A 31 -7.77 -14.34 12.85
N GLU A 32 -8.53 -14.34 13.94
CA GLU A 32 -9.75 -13.51 14.07
C GLU A 32 -9.42 -12.01 14.03
N LEU A 33 -8.41 -11.54 14.78
CA LEU A 33 -7.97 -10.14 14.72
C LEU A 33 -7.56 -9.73 13.30
N THR A 34 -6.85 -10.62 12.58
CA THR A 34 -6.44 -10.35 11.19
C THR A 34 -7.64 -10.27 10.25
N ARG A 35 -8.65 -11.13 10.45
CA ARG A 35 -9.90 -11.11 9.68
C ARG A 35 -10.65 -9.80 9.90
N TYR A 36 -10.80 -9.37 11.15
CA TYR A 36 -11.41 -8.07 11.48
C TYR A 36 -10.63 -6.91 10.88
N SER A 37 -9.30 -6.92 10.98
CA SER A 37 -8.44 -5.87 10.44
C SER A 37 -8.62 -5.71 8.92
N LYS A 38 -8.77 -6.81 8.18
CA LYS A 38 -9.06 -6.78 6.74
C LYS A 38 -10.45 -6.22 6.43
N LEU A 39 -11.47 -6.65 7.17
CA LEU A 39 -12.82 -6.11 7.01
C LEU A 39 -12.85 -4.61 7.29
N ALA A 40 -12.22 -4.18 8.38
CA ALA A 40 -12.09 -2.77 8.74
C ALA A 40 -11.36 -1.98 7.65
N THR A 41 -10.24 -2.49 7.11
CA THR A 41 -9.50 -1.84 6.01
C THR A 41 -10.41 -1.56 4.81
N ASN A 42 -11.22 -2.55 4.41
CA ASN A 42 -12.15 -2.40 3.29
C ASN A 42 -13.26 -1.40 3.59
N LEU A 43 -13.86 -1.46 4.79
CA LEU A 43 -14.95 -0.57 5.20
C LEU A 43 -14.51 0.89 5.35
N LEU A 44 -13.33 1.11 5.92
CA LEU A 44 -12.79 2.44 6.19
C LEU A 44 -12.21 3.13 4.94
N SER A 45 -11.95 2.38 3.86
CA SER A 45 -11.42 2.92 2.61
C SER A 45 -12.33 3.97 1.94
N LYS A 46 -13.67 3.86 2.10
CA LYS A 46 -14.64 4.80 1.52
C LYS A 46 -14.63 6.16 2.24
N PRO A 47 -14.81 6.22 3.59
CA PRO A 47 -14.62 7.45 4.35
C PRO A 47 -13.26 8.12 4.11
N GLU A 48 -12.18 7.35 4.06
CA GLU A 48 -10.83 7.90 3.85
C GLU A 48 -10.69 8.60 2.48
N LYS A 49 -11.20 7.97 1.42
CA LYS A 49 -11.21 8.57 0.08
C LYS A 49 -12.02 9.86 0.02
N GLU A 50 -13.17 9.89 0.68
CA GLU A 50 -14.01 11.10 0.73
C GLU A 50 -13.34 12.22 1.55
N LEU A 51 -12.68 11.89 2.66
CA LEU A 51 -11.89 12.86 3.43
C LEU A 51 -10.77 13.47 2.57
N LYS A 52 -9.98 12.63 1.90
CA LYS A 52 -8.90 13.08 0.98
C LYS A 52 -9.45 13.98 -0.11
N LYS A 53 -10.53 13.58 -0.78
CA LYS A 53 -11.20 14.40 -1.81
C LYS A 53 -11.60 15.79 -1.29
N ARG A 54 -12.10 15.87 -0.05
CA ARG A 54 -12.47 17.15 0.57
C ARG A 54 -11.25 17.98 0.96
N LEU A 55 -10.18 17.35 1.45
CA LEU A 55 -8.91 18.01 1.74
C LEU A 55 -8.28 18.58 0.46
N ASP A 56 -8.27 17.82 -0.62
CA ASP A 56 -7.76 18.27 -1.92
C ASP A 56 -8.56 19.47 -2.46
N ALA A 57 -9.88 19.49 -2.22
CA ALA A 57 -10.76 20.55 -2.70
C ALA A 57 -10.76 21.82 -1.82
N ARG A 58 -10.55 21.69 -0.50
CA ARG A 58 -10.76 22.78 0.47
C ARG A 58 -9.50 23.17 1.24
N GLY A 59 -8.43 22.38 1.17
CA GLY A 59 -7.23 22.52 2.00
C GLY A 59 -7.42 22.12 3.47
N GLU A 60 -8.66 22.15 3.98
CA GLU A 60 -9.00 21.84 5.37
C GLU A 60 -10.36 21.15 5.49
N VAL A 61 -10.46 20.16 6.39
CA VAL A 61 -11.71 19.48 6.75
C VAL A 61 -11.74 19.22 8.25
N ALA A 62 -12.67 19.86 8.97
CA ALA A 62 -12.86 19.68 10.41
C ALA A 62 -11.56 19.82 11.24
N GLY A 63 -10.74 20.84 10.92
CA GLY A 63 -9.45 21.06 11.59
C GLY A 63 -8.28 20.20 11.09
N MET A 64 -8.53 19.19 10.23
CA MET A 64 -7.48 18.45 9.55
C MET A 64 -6.99 19.20 8.32
N LYS A 65 -5.67 19.26 8.15
CA LYS A 65 -4.97 19.81 6.97
C LYS A 65 -3.88 18.86 6.55
N TYR A 66 -3.44 18.96 5.30
CA TYR A 66 -2.17 18.36 4.91
C TYR A 66 -1.04 19.01 5.69
N LYS A 67 -0.07 18.19 6.10
CA LYS A 67 1.19 18.68 6.64
C LYS A 67 2.11 18.97 5.46
N ASP A 68 2.66 20.18 5.40
CA ASP A 68 3.70 20.49 4.43
C ASP A 68 5.00 19.81 4.85
N GLU A 69 5.42 18.82 4.07
CA GLU A 69 6.70 18.12 4.22
C GLU A 69 7.41 18.12 2.87
N THR A 70 8.69 18.51 2.87
CA THR A 70 9.49 18.52 1.64
C THR A 70 10.35 17.26 1.59
N ARG A 71 10.20 16.50 0.50
CA ARG A 71 11.06 15.36 0.18
C ARG A 71 11.82 15.65 -1.11
N GLY A 72 13.11 15.35 -1.13
CA GLY A 72 13.89 15.37 -2.37
C GLY A 72 13.34 14.33 -3.35
N ILE A 73 12.89 14.80 -4.51
CA ILE A 73 12.47 13.94 -5.63
C ILE A 73 13.42 14.17 -6.80
N ILE A 74 13.73 13.10 -7.54
CA ILE A 74 14.45 13.19 -8.81
C ILE A 74 13.40 13.14 -9.92
N PRO A 75 13.20 14.22 -10.69
CA PRO A 75 12.23 14.22 -11.79
C PRO A 75 12.61 13.21 -12.86
N GLU A 76 11.63 12.44 -13.33
CA GLU A 76 11.77 11.36 -14.31
C GLU A 76 11.89 11.84 -15.78
N ASN A 77 12.60 12.95 -16.03
CA ASN A 77 12.79 13.50 -17.37
C ASN A 77 14.00 12.87 -18.11
N ASP A 78 14.04 13.04 -19.42
CA ASP A 78 15.09 12.44 -20.28
C ASP A 78 16.48 12.97 -19.97
N ALA A 79 16.60 14.25 -19.58
CA ALA A 79 17.89 14.86 -19.24
C ALA A 79 18.51 14.17 -18.02
N ASN A 80 17.74 14.00 -16.95
CA ASN A 80 18.17 13.31 -15.74
C ASN A 80 18.47 11.83 -16.04
N LYS A 81 17.57 11.14 -16.76
CA LYS A 81 17.77 9.73 -17.14
C LYS A 81 19.07 9.54 -17.93
N LYS A 82 19.36 10.40 -18.90
CA LYS A 82 20.63 10.36 -19.65
C LYS A 82 21.83 10.65 -18.75
N ALA A 83 21.74 11.64 -17.87
CA ALA A 83 22.82 11.98 -16.94
C ALA A 83 23.15 10.81 -15.98
N PHE A 84 22.13 10.16 -15.41
CA PHE A 84 22.32 8.99 -14.54
C PHE A 84 22.85 7.77 -15.31
N MET A 85 22.33 7.49 -16.50
CA MET A 85 22.83 6.42 -17.36
C MET A 85 24.30 6.62 -17.72
N ASN A 86 24.70 7.83 -18.10
CA ASN A 86 26.08 8.11 -18.51
C ASN A 86 27.08 7.99 -17.36
N LYS A 87 26.66 8.30 -16.12
CA LYS A 87 27.56 8.35 -14.97
C LYS A 87 27.57 7.07 -14.14
N TYR A 88 26.42 6.42 -14.00
CA TYR A 88 26.21 5.27 -13.11
C TYR A 88 25.72 4.01 -13.82
N GLY A 89 25.49 4.08 -15.14
CA GLY A 89 25.04 2.94 -15.93
C GLY A 89 23.64 2.46 -15.57
N LEU A 90 23.39 1.17 -15.81
CA LEU A 90 22.11 0.51 -15.55
C LEU A 90 21.81 0.34 -14.04
N ASP A 91 22.83 0.37 -13.19
CA ASP A 91 22.68 0.22 -11.73
C ASP A 91 21.90 1.38 -11.08
N ALA A 92 21.82 2.53 -11.76
CA ALA A 92 20.98 3.65 -11.33
C ALA A 92 19.49 3.45 -11.61
N PHE A 93 19.09 2.32 -12.22
CA PHE A 93 17.72 2.09 -12.66
C PHE A 93 17.11 0.80 -12.10
N GLN A 94 15.82 0.90 -11.74
CA GLN A 94 15.01 -0.27 -11.46
C GLN A 94 14.23 -0.68 -12.71
N ILE A 95 14.27 -1.97 -13.05
CA ILE A 95 13.45 -2.52 -14.13
C ILE A 95 11.97 -2.45 -13.73
N LYS A 96 11.15 -1.88 -14.61
CA LYS A 96 9.70 -1.82 -14.41
C LYS A 96 9.10 -3.22 -14.34
N THR A 97 8.09 -3.40 -13.50
CA THR A 97 7.36 -4.67 -13.41
C THR A 97 6.71 -5.05 -14.75
N PRO A 98 6.45 -6.35 -15.02
CA PRO A 98 5.78 -6.78 -16.24
C PRO A 98 4.46 -6.04 -16.49
N LYS A 99 3.69 -5.78 -15.43
CA LYS A 99 2.46 -4.98 -15.52
C LYS A 99 2.72 -3.55 -15.99
N GLN A 100 3.66 -2.84 -15.36
CA GLN A 100 4.01 -1.47 -15.74
C GLN A 100 4.56 -1.36 -17.17
N LEU A 101 5.24 -2.41 -17.64
CA LEU A 101 5.72 -2.49 -19.02
C LEU A 101 4.56 -2.72 -20.00
N LYS A 102 3.62 -3.63 -19.70
CA LYS A 102 2.40 -3.84 -20.50
C LYS A 102 1.52 -2.58 -20.54
N ASP A 103 1.33 -1.90 -19.41
CA ASP A 103 0.54 -0.66 -19.34
C ASP A 103 1.14 0.44 -20.24
N LYS A 104 2.47 0.42 -20.46
CA LYS A 104 3.18 1.42 -21.27
C LYS A 104 3.28 1.04 -22.76
N PHE A 105 3.54 -0.23 -23.06
CA PHE A 105 3.89 -0.69 -24.41
C PHE A 105 2.82 -1.59 -25.04
N GLY A 106 1.71 -1.83 -24.33
CA GLY A 106 0.60 -2.64 -24.81
C GLY A 106 0.96 -4.13 -24.92
N SER A 107 0.27 -4.81 -25.84
CA SER A 107 0.44 -6.25 -26.11
C SER A 107 1.78 -6.60 -26.76
N ASP A 108 2.43 -5.65 -27.42
CA ASP A 108 3.58 -5.91 -28.30
C ASP A 108 4.80 -6.40 -27.52
N ILE A 109 4.90 -6.03 -26.23
CA ILE A 109 6.01 -6.47 -25.36
C ILE A 109 5.80 -7.88 -24.80
N GLN A 110 4.63 -8.51 -25.03
CA GLN A 110 4.29 -9.81 -24.42
C GLN A 110 5.32 -10.89 -24.76
N SER A 111 5.73 -10.99 -26.03
CA SER A 111 6.72 -11.98 -26.48
C SER A 111 8.09 -11.80 -25.84
N ASP A 112 8.45 -10.56 -25.47
CA ASP A 112 9.74 -10.27 -24.84
C ASP A 112 9.68 -10.51 -23.34
N LEU A 113 8.55 -10.19 -22.70
CA LEU A 113 8.31 -10.53 -21.30
C LEU A 113 8.33 -12.05 -21.09
N ASP A 114 7.74 -12.83 -21.99
CA ASP A 114 7.66 -14.29 -21.83
C ASP A 114 9.03 -14.98 -21.88
N LYS A 115 10.04 -14.35 -22.49
CA LYS A 115 11.43 -14.88 -22.51
C LYS A 115 12.19 -14.65 -21.20
N VAL A 116 11.82 -13.63 -20.42
CA VAL A 116 12.64 -13.13 -19.30
C VAL A 116 11.93 -13.16 -17.95
N VAL A 117 10.60 -13.27 -17.92
CA VAL A 117 9.83 -13.29 -16.67
C VAL A 117 9.94 -14.65 -16.01
N VAL A 118 10.53 -14.67 -14.81
CA VAL A 118 10.57 -15.84 -13.94
C VAL A 118 9.46 -15.72 -12.88
N TYR A 119 8.56 -16.70 -12.85
CA TYR A 119 7.53 -16.79 -11.83
C TYR A 119 8.10 -17.45 -10.57
N LYS A 120 8.00 -16.76 -9.44
CA LYS A 120 8.37 -17.31 -8.13
C LYS A 120 7.13 -17.78 -7.39
N HIS A 121 7.22 -18.93 -6.74
CA HIS A 121 6.19 -19.37 -5.81
C HIS A 121 6.12 -18.41 -4.63
N ILE A 122 4.97 -17.78 -4.49
CA ILE A 122 4.64 -16.95 -3.33
C ILE A 122 3.72 -17.77 -2.42
N LYS A 123 4.12 -17.96 -1.16
CA LYS A 123 3.22 -18.48 -0.14
C LYS A 123 2.24 -17.36 0.21
N LYS A 124 0.96 -17.60 -0.01
CA LYS A 124 -0.13 -16.73 0.45
C LYS A 124 -0.89 -17.47 1.52
N VAL A 125 -1.36 -16.73 2.52
CA VAL A 125 -2.32 -17.26 3.50
C VAL A 125 -3.62 -17.55 2.76
N ASP A 126 -4.08 -18.80 2.82
CA ASP A 126 -5.39 -19.24 2.30
C ASP A 126 -6.45 -18.96 3.38
N TRP A 127 -7.54 -18.29 2.98
CA TRP A 127 -8.64 -17.90 3.86
C TRP A 127 -9.87 -18.66 3.36
N ARG A 128 -10.09 -19.87 3.88
CA ARG A 128 -11.33 -20.62 3.63
C ARG A 128 -12.43 -20.18 4.57
#